data_AF-A0A699VCC3-F1
#
_entry.id   AF-A0A699VCC3-F1
#
_cell.length_a   1.000
_cell.length_b   1.000
_cell.length_c   1.000
_cell.angle_alpha   90.00
_cell.angle_beta   90.00
_cell.angle_gamma   90.00
#
_symmetry.space_group_name_H-M   'P 1'
#
loop_
_entity.id
_entity.type
_entity.pdbx_description
1 polymer ?
#
loop_
_entity_poly.entity_id
_entity_poly.type
_entity_poly.pdbx_seq_one_letter_code
_entity_poly.pdbx_strand_id
1 'polypeptide(L)'
;SLPTTGSGPFPAIIGMNSLSGSVPASVFTSRNVARIQYNHNDVTTYYGAALTDPYYQLYPDQNLSNSGQYAAWSWGVSRLIDGLELVQASLPIDLKHLGVTGCSYAGKMALFSGAMDERIALTIAQESGGGGAPAWRVSETLGGVENLGATDYSWFKDDMKQFAGANVAKLPHDH
;
A
#
# COMPACT_ATOMS: atom_id res chain seq x y z
N SER A 1 11.05 4.50 14.07
CA SER A 1 10.96 4.69 15.54
C SER A 1 11.02 3.32 16.19
N LEU A 2 12.08 3.06 16.96
CA LEU A 2 12.24 1.83 17.73
C LEU A 2 11.56 1.97 19.11
N PRO A 3 11.13 0.85 19.73
CA PRO A 3 10.74 0.84 21.14
C PRO A 3 11.87 1.35 22.05
N THR A 4 11.51 1.95 23.18
CA THR A 4 12.46 2.51 24.15
C THR A 4 12.92 1.50 25.20
N THR A 5 12.33 0.30 25.23
CA THR A 5 12.66 -0.78 26.16
C THR A 5 12.76 -2.12 25.42
N GLY A 6 13.54 -3.05 25.97
CA GLY A 6 13.82 -4.35 25.37
C GLY A 6 15.09 -4.35 24.49
N SER A 7 15.63 -5.53 24.23
CA SER A 7 16.86 -5.73 23.43
C SER A 7 16.62 -6.00 21.95
N GLY A 8 15.35 -6.18 21.54
CA GLY A 8 14.99 -6.62 20.18
C GLY A 8 15.40 -8.06 19.87
N PRO A 9 15.24 -8.52 18.61
CA PRO A 9 14.63 -7.77 17.52
C PRO A 9 13.14 -7.52 17.77
N PHE A 10 12.59 -6.44 17.21
CA PHE A 10 11.21 -6.03 17.42
C PHE A 10 10.36 -6.31 16.18
N PRO A 11 9.13 -6.83 16.31
CA PRO A 11 8.18 -6.80 15.21
C PRO A 11 7.96 -5.35 14.78
N ALA A 12 7.62 -5.12 13.51
CA ALA A 12 7.46 -3.76 13.01
C ALA A 12 6.17 -3.56 12.23
N ILE A 13 5.60 -2.37 12.34
CA ILE A 13 4.53 -1.89 11.48
C ILE A 13 5.09 -0.83 10.52
N ILE A 14 4.85 -1.02 9.24
CA ILE A 14 5.09 -0.05 8.18
C ILE A 14 3.81 0.78 8.03
N GLY A 15 3.83 1.99 8.55
CA GLY A 15 2.76 2.96 8.44
C GLY A 15 2.88 3.75 7.15
N MET A 16 1.80 3.79 6.39
CA MET A 16 1.70 4.58 5.17
C MET A 16 1.61 6.08 5.51
N ASN A 17 2.59 6.87 5.07
CA ASN A 17 2.73 8.33 5.26
C ASN A 17 2.92 8.85 6.67
N SER A 18 2.81 7.98 7.66
CA SER A 18 3.04 8.30 9.06
C SER A 18 3.61 7.05 9.74
N LEU A 19 4.27 7.22 10.89
CA LEU A 19 4.83 6.11 11.66
C LEU A 19 3.79 5.03 12.06
N SER A 20 2.50 5.32 12.05
CA SER A 20 1.45 4.38 12.46
C SER A 20 0.32 4.28 11.44
N GLY A 21 0.52 4.82 10.23
CA GLY A 21 -0.55 5.05 9.28
C GLY A 21 -1.65 5.89 9.92
N SER A 22 -2.78 5.26 10.20
CA SER A 22 -3.95 5.83 10.88
C SER A 22 -4.25 5.19 12.25
N VAL A 23 -3.58 4.09 12.59
CA VAL A 23 -3.84 3.36 13.83
C VAL A 23 -3.21 4.14 15.00
N PRO A 24 -3.91 4.27 16.15
CA PRO A 24 -3.35 4.95 17.31
C PRO A 24 -1.97 4.37 17.69
N ALA A 25 -0.96 5.23 17.76
CA ALA A 25 0.42 4.84 18.03
C ALA A 25 0.57 3.98 19.30
N SER A 26 -0.27 4.21 20.30
CA SER A 26 -0.30 3.47 21.57
C SER A 26 -0.57 1.97 21.39
N VAL A 27 -1.28 1.56 20.33
CA VAL A 27 -1.50 0.15 20.00
C VAL A 27 -0.16 -0.56 19.77
N PHE A 28 0.78 0.12 19.08
CA PHE A 28 2.10 -0.42 18.76
C PHE A 28 3.10 -0.20 19.88
N THR A 29 3.18 1.02 20.44
CA THR A 29 4.20 1.35 21.44
C THR A 29 4.01 0.59 22.75
N SER A 30 2.76 0.33 23.18
CA SER A 30 2.48 -0.48 24.38
C SER A 30 2.86 -1.96 24.24
N ARG A 31 3.15 -2.42 23.02
CA ARG A 31 3.47 -3.82 22.68
C ARG A 31 4.90 -3.99 22.16
N ASN A 32 5.74 -2.97 22.32
CA ASN A 32 7.11 -2.95 21.79
C ASN A 32 7.19 -3.27 20.28
N VAL A 33 6.22 -2.78 19.50
CA VAL A 33 6.24 -2.87 18.04
C VAL A 33 6.96 -1.64 17.49
N ALA A 34 8.03 -1.88 16.72
CA ALA A 34 8.73 -0.84 15.98
C ALA A 34 7.82 -0.24 14.90
N ARG A 35 8.06 1.02 14.57
CA ARG A 35 7.23 1.80 13.66
C ARG A 35 8.07 2.39 12.55
N ILE A 36 7.74 2.09 11.32
CA ILE A 36 8.46 2.51 10.13
C ILE A 36 7.52 3.35 9.29
N GLN A 37 7.91 4.57 8.94
CA GLN A 37 7.12 5.41 8.05
C GLN A 37 7.54 5.13 6.62
N TYR A 38 6.57 4.86 5.76
CA TYR A 38 6.76 4.73 4.32
C TYR A 38 6.15 5.95 3.61
N ASN A 39 6.98 6.72 2.91
CA ASN A 39 6.55 7.89 2.14
C ASN A 39 6.37 7.49 0.67
N HIS A 40 5.14 7.28 0.24
CA HIS A 40 4.85 6.82 -1.12
C HIS A 40 5.31 7.79 -2.22
N ASN A 41 5.39 9.09 -1.92
CA ASN A 41 5.89 10.12 -2.84
C ASN A 41 7.38 9.95 -3.18
N ASP A 42 8.16 9.18 -2.40
CA ASP A 42 9.54 8.84 -2.74
C ASP A 42 9.60 7.83 -3.91
N VAL A 43 8.46 7.29 -4.35
CA VAL A 43 8.32 6.31 -5.42
C VAL A 43 7.60 6.90 -6.62
N THR A 44 6.38 7.39 -6.41
CA THR A 44 5.62 8.22 -7.37
C THR A 44 4.65 9.11 -6.62
N THR A 45 4.47 10.32 -7.13
CA THR A 45 3.71 11.36 -6.46
C THR A 45 2.20 11.10 -6.53
N TYR A 46 1.51 11.25 -5.38
CA TYR A 46 0.06 11.06 -5.29
C TYR A 46 -0.74 12.00 -6.19
N TYR A 47 -0.33 13.27 -6.23
CA TYR A 47 -0.88 14.27 -7.14
C TYR A 47 0.17 14.64 -8.17
N GLY A 48 -0.19 14.54 -9.45
CA GLY A 48 0.70 14.93 -10.54
C GLY A 48 1.82 13.94 -10.83
N ALA A 49 1.58 12.63 -10.65
CA ALA A 49 2.48 11.56 -11.05
C ALA A 49 3.08 11.83 -12.44
N ALA A 50 4.40 11.71 -12.55
CA ALA A 50 5.14 12.03 -13.76
C ALA A 50 6.15 10.95 -14.09
N LEU A 51 6.52 10.81 -15.36
CA LEU A 51 7.56 9.85 -15.79
C LEU A 51 8.95 10.19 -15.23
N THR A 52 9.10 11.39 -14.65
CA THR A 52 10.29 11.80 -13.89
C THR A 52 10.27 11.34 -12.45
N ASP A 53 9.22 10.68 -11.96
CA ASP A 53 9.22 10.12 -10.61
C ASP A 53 10.17 8.91 -10.53
N PRO A 54 10.76 8.62 -9.34
CA PRO A 54 11.80 7.60 -9.21
C PRO A 54 11.43 6.22 -9.75
N TYR A 55 10.19 5.75 -9.55
CA TYR A 55 9.73 4.46 -10.07
C TYR A 55 9.80 4.37 -11.59
N TYR A 56 9.30 5.39 -12.29
CA TYR A 56 9.25 5.42 -13.76
C TYR A 56 10.63 5.62 -14.38
N GLN A 57 11.54 6.32 -13.69
CA GLN A 57 12.94 6.40 -14.13
C GLN A 57 13.66 5.05 -14.01
N LEU A 58 13.35 4.26 -12.98
CA LEU A 58 13.94 2.93 -12.81
C LEU A 58 13.34 1.90 -13.79
N TYR A 59 12.06 2.06 -14.14
CA TYR A 59 11.34 1.17 -15.06
C TYR A 59 10.78 1.97 -16.25
N PRO A 60 11.61 2.33 -17.24
CA PRO A 60 11.20 3.20 -18.35
C PRO A 60 10.13 2.60 -19.27
N ASP A 61 9.93 1.28 -19.21
CA ASP A 61 8.86 0.59 -19.94
C ASP A 61 7.48 0.75 -19.24
N GLN A 62 7.47 1.18 -17.96
CA GLN A 62 6.27 1.53 -17.23
C GLN A 62 5.96 3.02 -17.40
N ASN A 63 4.67 3.35 -17.48
CA ASN A 63 4.16 4.71 -17.58
C ASN A 63 2.81 4.82 -16.86
N LEU A 64 2.21 6.01 -16.90
CA LEU A 64 0.98 6.35 -16.18
C LEU A 64 -0.28 5.62 -16.69
N SER A 65 -0.23 4.96 -17.86
CA SER A 65 -1.37 4.21 -18.40
C SER A 65 -1.19 2.70 -18.26
N ASN A 66 0.02 2.18 -18.38
CA ASN A 66 0.27 0.74 -18.33
C ASN A 66 0.60 0.20 -16.92
N SER A 67 0.74 1.08 -15.94
CA SER A 67 0.93 0.76 -14.52
C SER A 67 0.05 1.68 -13.66
N GLY A 68 -0.30 1.23 -12.45
CA GLY A 68 -1.05 2.04 -11.48
C GLY A 68 -0.21 2.39 -10.26
N GLN A 69 -0.50 3.52 -9.62
CA GLN A 69 0.23 3.96 -8.42
C GLN A 69 0.21 2.91 -7.29
N TYR A 70 -0.87 2.14 -7.10
CA TYR A 70 -0.88 1.09 -6.06
C TYR A 70 0.12 -0.04 -6.34
N ALA A 71 0.39 -0.37 -7.60
CA ALA A 71 1.43 -1.35 -7.94
C ALA A 71 2.82 -0.77 -7.67
N ALA A 72 3.07 0.48 -8.09
CA ALA A 72 4.35 1.17 -7.87
C ALA A 72 4.65 1.36 -6.37
N TRP A 73 3.68 1.86 -5.59
CA TRP A 73 3.86 2.06 -4.16
C TRP A 73 4.04 0.75 -3.40
N SER A 74 3.33 -0.32 -3.77
CA SER A 74 3.52 -1.63 -3.13
C SER A 74 4.90 -2.20 -3.45
N TRP A 75 5.38 -2.02 -4.69
CA TRP A 75 6.76 -2.35 -5.07
C TRP A 75 7.78 -1.59 -4.21
N GLY A 76 7.52 -0.32 -3.89
CA GLY A 76 8.40 0.46 -3.01
C GLY A 76 8.41 -0.05 -1.57
N VAL A 77 7.29 -0.57 -1.06
CA VAL A 77 7.27 -1.29 0.23
C VAL A 77 8.16 -2.53 0.17
N SER A 78 8.11 -3.31 -0.92
CA SER A 78 9.04 -4.45 -1.10
C SER A 78 10.51 -4.02 -1.09
N ARG A 79 10.86 -2.89 -1.72
CA ARG A 79 12.24 -2.36 -1.69
C ARG A 79 12.64 -1.85 -0.32
N LEU A 80 11.72 -1.28 0.45
CA LEU A 80 11.95 -0.93 1.86
C LEU A 80 12.34 -2.18 2.66
N ILE A 81 11.63 -3.30 2.46
CA ILE A 81 11.93 -4.58 3.14
C ILE A 81 13.30 -5.11 2.70
N ASP A 82 13.61 -5.08 1.40
CA ASP A 82 14.96 -5.47 0.90
C ASP A 82 16.05 -4.61 1.57
N GLY A 83 15.82 -3.32 1.73
CA GLY A 83 16.72 -2.42 2.45
C GLY A 83 16.91 -2.81 3.91
N LEU A 84 15.84 -3.20 4.60
CA LEU A 84 15.90 -3.69 5.99
C LEU A 84 16.68 -5.01 6.11
N GLU A 85 16.54 -5.91 5.14
CA GLU A 85 17.33 -7.15 5.06
C GLU A 85 18.83 -6.85 4.95
N LEU A 86 19.22 -5.89 4.10
CA LEU A 86 20.61 -5.49 3.91
C LEU A 86 21.26 -4.91 5.17
N VAL A 87 20.48 -4.19 6.00
CA VAL A 87 20.99 -3.55 7.23
C VAL A 87 20.58 -4.29 8.50
N GLN A 88 20.15 -5.55 8.41
CA GLN A 88 19.62 -6.32 9.53
C GLN A 88 20.61 -6.45 10.71
N ALA A 89 21.91 -6.46 10.43
CA ALA A 89 22.95 -6.47 11.48
C ALA A 89 23.00 -5.19 12.33
N SER A 90 22.46 -4.08 11.79
CA SER A 90 22.52 -2.75 12.39
C SER A 90 21.17 -2.26 12.92
N LEU A 91 20.06 -2.91 12.53
CA LEU A 91 18.71 -2.56 12.97
C LEU A 91 18.03 -3.77 13.65
N PRO A 92 17.57 -3.64 14.90
CA PRO A 92 16.93 -4.73 15.63
C PRO A 92 15.47 -4.91 15.20
N ILE A 93 15.21 -5.16 13.92
CA ILE A 93 13.87 -5.41 13.38
C ILE A 93 13.72 -6.90 13.06
N ASP A 94 12.61 -7.48 13.52
CA ASP A 94 12.22 -8.83 13.18
C ASP A 94 11.46 -8.83 11.85
N LEU A 95 12.18 -9.20 10.78
CA LEU A 95 11.67 -9.20 9.42
C LEU A 95 10.63 -10.30 9.15
N LYS A 96 10.44 -11.26 10.08
CA LYS A 96 9.37 -12.25 9.98
C LYS A 96 8.03 -11.74 10.50
N HIS A 97 8.03 -10.62 11.23
CA HIS A 97 6.84 -10.04 11.85
C HIS A 97 6.67 -8.58 11.43
N LEU A 98 6.57 -8.39 10.11
CA LEU A 98 6.27 -7.10 9.49
C LEU A 98 4.78 -6.99 9.21
N GLY A 99 4.18 -5.86 9.60
CA GLY A 99 2.83 -5.50 9.19
C GLY A 99 2.80 -4.20 8.41
N VAL A 100 1.70 -3.93 7.72
CA VAL A 100 1.43 -2.68 7.00
C VAL A 100 0.10 -2.07 7.42
N THR A 101 0.03 -0.74 7.47
CA THR A 101 -1.24 -0.06 7.80
C THR A 101 -1.38 1.33 7.17
N GLY A 102 -2.62 1.68 6.83
CA GLY A 102 -3.02 3.00 6.36
C GLY A 102 -4.54 3.16 6.34
N CYS A 103 -5.02 4.38 6.11
CA CYS A 103 -6.45 4.69 6.00
C CYS A 103 -6.82 5.33 4.66
N SER A 104 -8.04 5.10 4.16
CA SER A 104 -8.53 5.66 2.90
C SER A 104 -7.66 5.22 1.72
N TYR A 105 -7.14 6.14 0.89
CA TYR A 105 -6.21 5.78 -0.19
C TYR A 105 -4.96 5.04 0.33
N ALA A 106 -4.44 5.43 1.51
CA ALA A 106 -3.32 4.75 2.13
C ALA A 106 -3.72 3.37 2.69
N GLY A 107 -5.01 3.16 2.97
CA GLY A 107 -5.56 1.84 3.32
C GLY A 107 -5.60 0.91 2.12
N LYS A 108 -5.93 1.42 0.93
CA LYS A 108 -5.79 0.67 -0.34
C LYS A 108 -4.32 0.29 -0.56
N MET A 109 -3.39 1.24 -0.40
CA MET A 109 -1.95 0.96 -0.51
C MET A 109 -1.47 -0.12 0.46
N ALA A 110 -1.92 -0.09 1.73
CA ALA A 110 -1.62 -1.15 2.68
C ALA A 110 -2.18 -2.52 2.24
N LEU A 111 -3.41 -2.55 1.70
CA LEU A 111 -4.03 -3.76 1.17
C LEU A 111 -3.19 -4.36 0.03
N PHE A 112 -2.85 -3.56 -0.98
CA PHE A 112 -2.03 -3.99 -2.11
C PHE A 112 -0.63 -4.41 -1.70
N SER A 113 0.00 -3.71 -0.75
CA SER A 113 1.32 -4.07 -0.23
C SER A 113 1.31 -5.45 0.42
N GLY A 114 0.25 -5.75 1.19
CA GLY A 114 0.06 -7.08 1.78
C GLY A 114 -0.22 -8.18 0.76
N ALA A 115 -0.97 -7.86 -0.29
CA ALA A 115 -1.30 -8.81 -1.35
C ALA A 115 -0.12 -9.11 -2.29
N MET A 116 0.78 -8.15 -2.49
CA MET A 116 1.88 -8.24 -3.46
C MET A 116 3.22 -8.66 -2.86
N ASP A 117 3.37 -8.66 -1.53
CA ASP A 117 4.61 -9.07 -0.86
C ASP A 117 4.31 -10.03 0.31
N GLU A 118 4.61 -11.31 0.11
CA GLU A 118 4.36 -12.39 1.07
C GLU A 118 5.16 -12.25 2.38
N ARG A 119 6.17 -11.35 2.45
CA ARG A 119 6.90 -11.06 3.69
C ARG A 119 6.09 -10.21 4.67
N ILE A 120 4.99 -9.61 4.22
CA ILE A 120 4.04 -8.93 5.11
C ILE A 120 3.19 -9.98 5.84
N ALA A 121 3.42 -10.10 7.15
CA ALA A 121 2.70 -11.03 8.01
C ALA A 121 1.32 -10.52 8.44
N LEU A 122 1.07 -9.21 8.38
CA LEU A 122 -0.20 -8.60 8.80
C LEU A 122 -0.54 -7.35 7.98
N THR A 123 -1.75 -7.32 7.44
CA THR A 123 -2.27 -6.17 6.69
C THR A 123 -3.45 -5.53 7.41
N ILE A 124 -3.33 -4.25 7.77
CA ILE A 124 -4.38 -3.47 8.42
C ILE A 124 -4.82 -2.35 7.46
N ALA A 125 -5.71 -2.68 6.54
CA ALA A 125 -6.29 -1.74 5.58
C ALA A 125 -7.53 -1.06 6.17
N GLN A 126 -7.37 0.13 6.77
CA GLN A 126 -8.47 0.84 7.41
C GLN A 126 -9.26 1.66 6.37
N GLU A 127 -10.60 1.53 6.38
CA GLU A 127 -11.51 2.38 5.62
C GLU A 127 -11.09 2.59 4.14
N SER A 128 -10.59 1.54 3.50
CA SER A 128 -9.92 1.66 2.20
C SER A 128 -10.86 2.05 1.06
N GLY A 129 -12.17 1.79 1.17
CA GLY A 129 -13.16 2.21 0.17
C GLY A 129 -12.98 1.51 -1.18
N GLY A 130 -13.65 1.98 -2.24
CA GLY A 130 -13.69 1.31 -3.55
C GLY A 130 -12.30 1.14 -4.16
N GLY A 131 -11.92 -0.08 -4.52
CA GLY A 131 -10.53 -0.38 -4.91
C GLY A 131 -9.63 -0.72 -3.74
N GLY A 132 -10.21 -0.83 -2.55
CA GLY A 132 -9.66 -1.45 -1.36
C GLY A 132 -10.46 -2.70 -1.01
N ALA A 133 -11.06 -2.73 0.18
CA ALA A 133 -11.80 -3.88 0.69
C ALA A 133 -13.14 -4.21 -0.03
N PRO A 134 -13.93 -3.25 -0.53
CA PRO A 134 -15.18 -3.54 -1.24
C PRO A 134 -14.93 -4.15 -2.63
N ALA A 135 -15.72 -5.16 -2.97
CA ALA A 135 -15.78 -5.73 -4.31
C ALA A 135 -16.38 -4.75 -5.32
N TRP A 136 -15.75 -4.64 -6.48
CA TRP A 136 -16.19 -3.77 -7.57
C TRP A 136 -17.59 -4.10 -8.06
N ARG A 137 -17.93 -5.39 -8.16
CA ARG A 137 -19.27 -5.83 -8.57
C ARG A 137 -20.36 -5.36 -7.62
N VAL A 138 -20.08 -5.33 -6.32
CA VAL A 138 -21.05 -4.87 -5.32
C VAL A 138 -21.17 -3.35 -5.38
N SER A 139 -20.05 -2.62 -5.41
CA SER A 139 -20.05 -1.15 -5.51
C SER A 139 -20.84 -0.62 -6.71
N GLU A 140 -20.81 -1.33 -7.85
CA GLU A 140 -21.59 -0.96 -9.04
C GLU A 140 -23.12 -0.99 -8.80
N THR A 141 -23.60 -1.76 -7.82
CA THR A 141 -25.03 -1.90 -7.51
C THR A 141 -25.56 -0.89 -6.48
N LEU A 142 -24.69 -0.29 -5.67
CA LEU A 142 -25.10 0.48 -4.49
C LEU A 142 -25.42 1.95 -4.79
N GLY A 143 -24.77 2.54 -5.79
CA GLY A 143 -24.86 3.97 -6.09
C GLY A 143 -24.26 4.86 -4.98
N GLY A 144 -23.70 6.03 -5.36
CA GLY A 144 -23.12 6.98 -4.39
C GLY A 144 -21.88 6.50 -3.64
N VAL A 145 -21.27 5.39 -4.10
CA VAL A 145 -20.00 4.85 -3.60
C VAL A 145 -18.96 4.82 -4.71
N GLU A 146 -17.68 4.77 -4.33
CA GLU A 146 -16.57 4.59 -5.28
C GLU A 146 -16.67 3.22 -5.98
N ASN A 147 -16.75 3.25 -7.31
CA ASN A 147 -16.79 2.07 -8.19
C ASN A 147 -15.73 2.22 -9.31
N LEU A 148 -15.61 1.24 -10.20
CA LEU A 148 -14.61 1.27 -11.28
C LEU A 148 -14.71 2.49 -12.20
N GLY A 149 -15.92 3.02 -12.40
CA GLY A 149 -16.16 4.21 -13.21
C GLY A 149 -15.95 5.54 -12.47
N ALA A 150 -15.85 5.50 -11.14
CA ALA A 150 -15.83 6.65 -10.24
C ALA A 150 -14.63 6.65 -9.27
N THR A 151 -13.56 5.93 -9.60
CA THR A 151 -12.27 5.92 -8.89
C THR A 151 -11.27 6.90 -9.56
N ASP A 152 -10.20 7.27 -8.85
CA ASP A 152 -9.04 7.89 -9.50
C ASP A 152 -8.34 6.85 -10.38
N TYR A 153 -8.29 7.11 -11.68
CA TYR A 153 -7.71 6.19 -12.65
C TYR A 153 -6.19 6.09 -12.57
N SER A 154 -5.50 7.07 -11.99
CA SER A 154 -4.04 7.02 -11.84
C SER A 154 -3.58 5.94 -10.84
N TRP A 155 -4.49 5.48 -9.99
CA TRP A 155 -4.21 4.43 -9.01
C TRP A 155 -4.12 3.03 -9.61
N PHE A 156 -4.72 2.81 -10.77
CA PHE A 156 -4.84 1.51 -11.42
C PHE A 156 -4.31 1.57 -12.85
N LYS A 157 -4.07 0.41 -13.45
CA LYS A 157 -3.74 0.34 -14.88
C LYS A 157 -4.95 0.81 -15.71
N ASP A 158 -4.72 1.61 -16.75
CA ASP A 158 -5.79 2.16 -17.60
C ASP A 158 -6.68 1.09 -18.22
N ASP A 159 -6.15 -0.10 -18.49
CA ASP A 159 -6.93 -1.23 -19.00
C ASP A 159 -8.15 -1.55 -18.11
N MET A 160 -8.12 -1.23 -16.81
CA MET A 160 -9.26 -1.45 -15.92
C MET A 160 -10.49 -0.61 -16.31
N LYS A 161 -10.29 0.54 -16.97
CA LYS A 161 -11.38 1.43 -17.43
C LYS A 161 -12.40 0.72 -18.31
N GLN A 162 -11.97 -0.27 -19.10
CA GLN A 162 -12.85 -1.00 -20.01
C GLN A 162 -13.94 -1.82 -19.27
N PHE A 163 -13.73 -2.09 -17.99
CA PHE A 163 -14.64 -2.87 -17.15
C PHE A 163 -15.61 -2.00 -16.33
N ALA A 164 -15.60 -0.67 -16.46
CA ALA A 164 -16.55 0.17 -15.73
C ALA A 164 -18.02 -0.05 -16.16
N GLY A 165 -18.96 0.28 -15.27
CA GLY A 165 -20.39 0.26 -15.58
C GLY A 165 -20.93 -1.15 -15.87
N ALA A 166 -21.70 -1.27 -16.95
CA ALA A 166 -22.29 -2.53 -17.40
C ALA A 166 -21.27 -3.65 -17.71
N ASN A 167 -19.97 -3.32 -17.79
CA ASN A 167 -18.90 -4.28 -18.03
C ASN A 167 -18.25 -4.82 -16.75
N VAL A 168 -18.64 -4.40 -15.54
CA VAL A 168 -17.96 -4.80 -14.29
C VAL A 168 -17.92 -6.32 -14.10
N ALA A 169 -18.98 -7.01 -14.52
CA ALA A 169 -19.06 -8.46 -14.44
C ALA A 169 -18.02 -9.19 -15.31
N LYS A 170 -17.47 -8.51 -16.33
CA LYS A 170 -16.46 -9.06 -17.26
C LYS A 170 -15.03 -8.98 -16.73
N LEU A 171 -14.77 -8.24 -15.65
CA LEU A 171 -13.45 -8.20 -15.00
C LEU A 171 -13.13 -9.62 -14.47
N PRO A 172 -12.01 -10.27 -14.82
CA PRO A 172 -11.79 -11.69 -14.49
C PRO A 172 -11.43 -11.95 -13.02
N HIS A 173 -11.56 -10.96 -12.16
CA HIS A 173 -11.33 -11.03 -10.72
C HIS A 173 -12.23 -10.02 -10.00
N ASP A 174 -12.22 -10.06 -8.68
CA ASP A 174 -12.76 -9.04 -7.79
C ASP A 174 -11.83 -8.90 -6.57
N HIS A 175 -12.07 -7.90 -5.72
CA HIS A 175 -11.37 -7.74 -4.44
C HIS A 175 -12.00 -8.61 -3.34
#